data_AF-A0A136LF68-F1
#
_entry.id   AF-A0A136LF68-F1
#
_cell.length_a   1.000
_cell.length_b   1.000
_cell.length_c   1.000
_cell.angle_alpha   90.00
_cell.angle_beta   90.00
_cell.angle_gamma   90.00
#
_symmetry.space_group_name_H-M   'P 1'
#
loop_
_entity.id
_entity.type
_entity.pdbx_description
1 polymer ?
#
loop_
_entity_poly.entity_id
_entity_poly.type
_entity_poly.pdbx_seq_one_letter_code
_entity_poly.pdbx_strand_id
1 'polypeptide(L)'
;MSKSEAFTQSLYEDADLREDLTDEEAAPLFEWASGMAHELEAAGANEEEFEAKTKQLRQLIKKVNRFVGQRSYVEADAHQQQLDDLRAAAQTLGLAPPDEPITASAAQPSAYMGALLTQLKPEKAVPAQAAQQETPAPETPAQKAPTEEPPAEEAGSDFRGWRSWLNNLDKALSDDDEA
;
A
#
# COMPACT_ATOMS: atom_id res chain seq x y z
N MET A 1 -21.74 3.84 11.43
CA MET A 1 -20.74 3.04 10.71
C MET A 1 -20.03 3.97 9.77
N SER A 2 -18.71 4.04 9.92
CA SER A 2 -17.84 4.73 8.98
C SER A 2 -17.72 3.94 7.66
N LYS A 3 -17.25 4.60 6.60
CA LYS A 3 -17.04 3.96 5.28
C LYS A 3 -15.94 2.90 5.37
N SER A 4 -14.90 3.17 6.16
CA SER A 4 -13.82 2.23 6.41
C SER A 4 -14.30 0.97 7.14
N GLU A 5 -15.12 1.12 8.19
CA GLU A 5 -15.73 -0.03 8.89
C GLU A 5 -16.61 -0.88 7.96
N ALA A 6 -17.43 -0.24 7.11
CA ALA A 6 -18.29 -0.95 6.16
C ALA A 6 -17.46 -1.73 5.12
N PHE A 7 -16.38 -1.13 4.62
CA PHE A 7 -15.45 -1.82 3.72
C PHE A 7 -14.78 -3.00 4.42
N THR A 8 -14.26 -2.82 5.63
CA THR A 8 -13.61 -3.89 6.40
C THR A 8 -14.58 -5.05 6.65
N GLN A 9 -15.82 -4.79 7.06
CA GLN A 9 -16.84 -5.84 7.18
C GLN A 9 -17.05 -6.59 5.85
N SER A 10 -17.16 -5.86 4.74
CA SER A 10 -17.36 -6.47 3.43
C SER A 10 -16.15 -7.28 2.92
N LEU A 11 -14.96 -7.15 3.52
CA LEU A 11 -13.82 -8.02 3.24
C LEU A 11 -13.97 -9.36 3.96
N TYR A 12 -14.43 -9.35 5.23
CA TYR A 12 -14.67 -10.58 6.00
C TYR A 12 -15.86 -11.40 5.48
N GLU A 13 -16.83 -10.74 4.84
CA GLU A 13 -18.00 -11.37 4.21
C GLU A 13 -17.69 -11.97 2.83
N ASP A 14 -16.58 -11.58 2.20
CA ASP A 14 -16.22 -12.02 0.85
C ASP A 14 -15.41 -13.32 0.91
N ALA A 15 -16.08 -14.45 0.63
CA ALA A 15 -15.49 -15.78 0.74
C ALA A 15 -14.33 -16.00 -0.25
N ASP A 16 -14.38 -15.42 -1.45
CA ASP A 16 -13.30 -15.47 -2.44
C ASP A 16 -11.99 -14.89 -1.89
N LEU A 17 -12.05 -13.95 -0.94
CA LEU A 17 -10.83 -13.36 -0.36
C LEU A 17 -10.17 -14.28 0.67
N ARG A 18 -10.84 -15.36 1.07
CA ARG A 18 -10.42 -16.26 2.15
C ARG A 18 -10.16 -17.68 1.68
N GLU A 19 -10.54 -18.05 0.46
CA GLU A 19 -10.50 -19.44 0.00
C GLU A 19 -9.08 -19.99 -0.20
N ASP A 20 -8.16 -19.14 -0.64
CA ASP A 20 -6.79 -19.51 -1.02
C ASP A 20 -5.75 -19.15 0.08
N LEU A 21 -6.14 -18.44 1.15
CA LEU A 21 -5.28 -18.07 2.28
C LEU A 21 -5.62 -18.86 3.55
N THR A 22 -4.60 -19.15 4.34
CA THR A 22 -4.81 -19.57 5.74
C THR A 22 -5.29 -18.38 6.59
N ASP A 23 -5.97 -18.63 7.71
CA ASP A 23 -6.38 -17.56 8.63
C ASP A 23 -5.18 -16.72 9.13
N GLU A 24 -4.00 -17.34 9.25
CA GLU A 24 -2.75 -16.69 9.65
C GLU A 24 -2.20 -15.72 8.58
N GLU A 25 -2.50 -15.95 7.31
CA GLU A 25 -2.12 -15.07 6.19
C GLU A 25 -3.18 -14.01 5.90
N ALA A 26 -4.46 -14.37 6.06
CA ALA A 26 -5.58 -13.48 5.80
C ALA A 26 -5.68 -12.35 6.84
N ALA A 27 -5.39 -12.65 8.11
CA ALA A 27 -5.45 -11.66 9.20
C ALA A 27 -4.57 -10.41 8.93
N PRO A 28 -3.24 -10.53 8.68
CA PRO A 28 -2.40 -9.36 8.42
C PRO A 28 -2.78 -8.64 7.12
N LEU A 29 -3.27 -9.35 6.10
CA LEU A 29 -3.74 -8.74 4.85
C LEU A 29 -4.99 -7.88 5.04
N PHE A 30 -5.96 -8.36 5.83
CA PHE A 30 -7.18 -7.61 6.13
C PHE A 30 -6.93 -6.45 7.10
N GLU A 31 -6.03 -6.61 8.07
CA GLU A 31 -5.59 -5.51 8.94
C GLU A 31 -4.93 -4.39 8.11
N TRP A 32 -4.03 -4.75 7.19
CA TRP A 32 -3.41 -3.81 6.26
C TRP A 32 -4.45 -3.09 5.38
N ALA A 33 -5.40 -3.82 4.80
CA ALA A 33 -6.44 -3.24 3.96
C ALA A 33 -7.39 -2.31 4.74
N SER A 34 -7.72 -2.68 5.98
CA SER A 34 -8.51 -1.83 6.88
C SER A 34 -7.78 -0.53 7.21
N GLY A 35 -6.46 -0.59 7.42
CA GLY A 35 -5.60 0.59 7.59
C GLY A 35 -5.67 1.53 6.38
N MET A 36 -5.50 0.99 5.16
CA MET A 36 -5.60 1.77 3.91
C MET A 36 -6.98 2.42 3.73
N ALA A 37 -8.06 1.70 4.04
CA ALA A 37 -9.42 2.25 3.96
C ALA A 37 -9.64 3.37 4.98
N HIS A 38 -9.15 3.20 6.21
CA HIS A 38 -9.20 4.25 7.23
C HIS A 38 -8.40 5.49 6.82
N GLU A 39 -7.24 5.32 6.18
CA GLU A 39 -6.45 6.45 5.65
C GLU A 39 -7.18 7.18 4.52
N LEU A 40 -7.82 6.46 3.59
CA LEU A 40 -8.63 7.07 2.53
C LEU A 40 -9.79 7.90 3.09
N GLU A 41 -10.46 7.39 4.14
CA GLU A 41 -11.51 8.12 4.83
C GLU A 41 -10.98 9.34 5.58
N ALA A 42 -9.86 9.20 6.30
CA ALA A 42 -9.20 10.29 7.04
C ALA A 42 -8.66 11.39 6.10
N ALA A 43 -8.24 11.03 4.88
CA ALA A 43 -7.84 11.97 3.84
C ALA A 43 -9.00 12.78 3.26
N GLY A 44 -10.24 12.51 3.68
CA GLY A 44 -11.42 13.23 3.24
C GLY A 44 -11.88 12.84 1.82
N ALA A 45 -11.54 11.63 1.36
CA ALA A 45 -12.01 11.14 0.07
C ALA A 45 -13.54 11.20 -0.01
N ASN A 46 -14.05 11.71 -1.13
CA ASN A 46 -15.49 11.72 -1.37
C ASN A 46 -16.00 10.28 -1.60
N GLU A 47 -17.31 10.09 -1.70
CA GLU A 47 -17.90 8.75 -1.81
C GLU A 47 -17.47 7.99 -3.07
N GLU A 48 -17.47 8.64 -4.24
CA GLU A 48 -17.01 8.03 -5.50
C GLU A 48 -15.52 7.67 -5.46
N GLU A 49 -14.68 8.55 -4.92
CA GLU A 49 -13.24 8.30 -4.78
C GLU A 49 -12.96 7.14 -3.83
N PHE A 50 -13.64 7.11 -2.69
CA PHE A 50 -13.52 6.04 -1.71
C PHE A 50 -13.94 4.70 -2.32
N GLU A 51 -15.08 4.65 -3.01
CA GLU A 51 -15.55 3.43 -3.68
C GLU A 51 -14.58 2.98 -4.78
N ALA A 52 -14.09 3.90 -5.61
CA ALA A 52 -13.13 3.59 -6.65
C ALA A 52 -11.82 3.01 -6.08
N LYS A 53 -11.28 3.64 -5.03
CA LYS A 53 -10.04 3.21 -4.37
C LYS A 53 -10.20 1.90 -3.61
N THR A 54 -11.30 1.71 -2.88
CA THR A 54 -11.57 0.45 -2.17
C THR A 54 -11.86 -0.71 -3.13
N LYS A 55 -12.47 -0.45 -4.29
CA LYS A 55 -12.60 -1.44 -5.37
C LYS A 55 -11.24 -1.88 -5.91
N GLN A 56 -10.34 -0.93 -6.16
CA GLN A 56 -8.95 -1.23 -6.56
C GLN A 56 -8.21 -2.01 -5.45
N LEU A 57 -8.39 -1.61 -4.19
CA LEU A 57 -7.82 -2.30 -3.03
C LEU A 57 -8.30 -3.75 -2.94
N ARG A 58 -9.60 -4.02 -3.15
CA ARG A 58 -10.13 -5.39 -3.19
C ARG A 58 -9.50 -6.22 -4.31
N GLN A 59 -9.29 -5.63 -5.49
CA GLN A 59 -8.62 -6.31 -6.59
C GLN A 59 -7.16 -6.64 -6.26
N LEU A 60 -6.46 -5.73 -5.58
CA LEU A 60 -5.10 -5.99 -5.10
C LEU A 60 -5.09 -7.13 -4.06
N ILE A 61 -6.00 -7.13 -3.09
CA ILE A 61 -6.13 -8.21 -2.09
C ILE A 61 -6.36 -9.57 -2.78
N LYS A 62 -7.24 -9.63 -3.80
CA LYS A 62 -7.43 -10.85 -4.60
C LYS A 62 -6.15 -11.35 -5.26
N LYS A 63 -5.36 -10.43 -5.82
CA LYS A 63 -4.08 -10.76 -6.46
C LYS A 63 -3.03 -11.22 -5.44
N VAL A 64 -2.94 -10.56 -4.29
CA VAL A 64 -2.06 -10.95 -3.17
C VAL A 64 -2.43 -12.33 -2.67
N ASN A 65 -3.71 -12.57 -2.40
CA ASN A 65 -4.23 -13.87 -1.99
C ASN A 65 -3.79 -14.95 -2.99
N ARG A 66 -4.11 -14.77 -4.28
CA ARG A 66 -3.76 -15.74 -5.32
C ARG A 66 -2.25 -15.98 -5.43
N PHE A 67 -1.45 -14.91 -5.36
CA PHE A 67 0.01 -14.99 -5.46
C PHE A 67 0.61 -15.80 -4.29
N VAL A 68 0.19 -15.51 -3.06
CA VAL A 68 0.71 -16.18 -1.86
C VAL A 68 0.18 -17.61 -1.75
N GLY A 69 -1.13 -17.81 -1.94
CA GLY A 69 -1.79 -19.12 -1.79
C GLY A 69 -1.36 -20.13 -2.86
N GLN A 70 -1.08 -19.67 -4.07
CA GLN A 70 -0.72 -20.57 -5.18
C GLN A 70 0.79 -20.81 -5.31
N ARG A 71 1.65 -20.12 -4.54
CA ARG A 71 3.12 -20.14 -4.70
C ARG A 71 3.73 -21.54 -4.76
N SER A 72 3.19 -22.49 -4.00
CA SER A 72 3.74 -23.84 -3.85
C SER A 72 3.36 -24.78 -4.99
N TYR A 73 2.40 -24.39 -5.84
CA TYR A 73 1.80 -25.27 -6.85
C TYR A 73 1.82 -24.69 -8.27
N VAL A 74 2.22 -23.42 -8.44
CA VAL A 74 2.36 -22.78 -9.75
C VAL A 74 3.79 -22.85 -10.26
N GLU A 75 3.91 -23.01 -11.58
CA GLU A 75 5.20 -22.94 -12.28
C GLU A 75 5.81 -21.53 -12.18
N ALA A 76 7.14 -21.45 -12.26
CA ALA A 76 7.87 -20.18 -12.11
C ALA A 76 7.39 -19.08 -13.08
N ASP A 77 7.09 -19.42 -14.34
CA ASP A 77 6.57 -18.46 -15.33
C ASP A 77 5.19 -17.91 -14.91
N ALA A 78 4.33 -18.76 -14.37
CA ALA A 78 3.00 -18.36 -13.89
C ALA A 78 3.12 -17.51 -12.61
N HIS A 79 4.07 -17.83 -11.74
CA HIS A 79 4.37 -17.03 -10.55
C HIS A 79 4.85 -15.62 -10.93
N GLN A 80 5.75 -15.52 -11.92
CA GLN A 80 6.22 -14.23 -12.43
C GLN A 80 5.07 -13.39 -13.01
N GLN A 81 4.17 -14.01 -13.79
CA GLN A 81 2.99 -13.33 -14.31
C GLN A 81 2.08 -12.81 -13.18
N GLN A 82 1.89 -13.58 -12.11
CA GLN A 82 1.11 -13.16 -10.95
C GLN A 82 1.77 -11.98 -10.22
N LEU A 83 3.10 -11.97 -10.12
CA LEU A 83 3.85 -10.86 -9.55
C LEU A 83 3.68 -9.58 -10.39
N ASP A 84 3.79 -9.68 -11.71
CA ASP A 84 3.62 -8.52 -12.61
C ASP A 84 2.19 -7.96 -12.56
N ASP A 85 1.20 -8.84 -12.48
CA ASP A 85 -0.20 -8.50 -12.25
C ASP A 85 -0.40 -7.75 -10.92
N LEU A 86 0.30 -8.17 -9.87
CA LEU A 86 0.24 -7.57 -8.54
C LEU A 86 0.95 -6.21 -8.53
N ARG A 87 2.10 -6.08 -9.19
CA ARG A 87 2.80 -4.80 -9.40
C ARG A 87 1.91 -3.77 -10.11
N ALA A 88 1.22 -4.18 -11.18
CA ALA A 88 0.30 -3.28 -11.90
C ALA A 88 -0.87 -2.81 -11.03
N ALA A 89 -1.43 -3.69 -10.20
CA ALA A 89 -2.49 -3.33 -9.26
C ALA A 89 -1.99 -2.38 -8.15
N ALA A 90 -0.79 -2.63 -7.60
CA ALA A 90 -0.14 -1.78 -6.62
C ALA A 90 0.09 -0.36 -7.18
N GLN A 91 0.63 -0.25 -8.40
CA GLN A 91 0.86 1.03 -9.07
C GLN A 91 -0.44 1.82 -9.31
N THR A 92 -1.53 1.15 -9.64
CA THR A 92 -2.85 1.80 -9.82
C THR A 92 -3.32 2.50 -8.53
N LEU A 93 -2.93 1.97 -7.38
CA LEU A 93 -3.20 2.55 -6.06
C LEU A 93 -2.16 3.58 -5.61
N GLY A 94 -1.07 3.79 -6.37
CA GLY A 94 0.06 4.63 -5.96
C GLY A 94 0.96 3.96 -4.91
N LEU A 95 0.92 2.63 -4.81
CA LEU A 95 1.81 1.85 -3.96
C LEU A 95 3.08 1.50 -4.73
N ALA A 96 4.19 1.36 -3.98
CA ALA A 96 5.42 0.83 -4.53
C ALA A 96 5.19 -0.60 -5.04
N PRO A 97 5.62 -0.94 -6.26
CA PRO A 97 5.54 -2.30 -6.76
C PRO A 97 6.45 -3.20 -5.92
N PRO A 98 5.99 -4.39 -5.50
CA PRO A 98 6.86 -5.32 -4.82
C PRO A 98 7.90 -5.88 -5.79
N ASP A 99 9.09 -6.15 -5.26
CA ASP A 99 10.23 -6.65 -5.99
C ASP A 99 10.66 -8.02 -5.45
N GLU A 100 11.23 -8.84 -6.34
CA GLU A 100 11.83 -10.10 -5.96
C GLU A 100 13.34 -9.95 -5.74
N PRO A 101 13.92 -10.67 -4.75
CA PRO A 101 13.28 -11.69 -3.93
C PRO A 101 12.53 -11.10 -2.72
N ILE A 102 11.37 -11.67 -2.39
CA ILE A 102 10.74 -11.42 -1.09
C ILE A 102 11.60 -12.14 -0.05
N THR A 103 12.35 -11.39 0.76
CA THR A 103 13.41 -11.88 1.65
C THR A 103 12.93 -12.67 2.88
N ALA A 104 11.70 -13.21 2.86
CA ALA A 104 11.13 -13.98 3.95
C ALA A 104 11.19 -15.48 3.67
N SER A 105 11.29 -16.27 4.74
CA SER A 105 11.30 -17.73 4.67
C SER A 105 10.00 -18.26 4.06
N ALA A 106 10.10 -18.97 2.93
CA ALA A 106 8.99 -19.66 2.31
C ALA A 106 8.38 -20.77 3.20
N ALA A 107 9.04 -21.13 4.31
CA ALA A 107 8.53 -22.09 5.28
C ALA A 107 7.49 -21.49 6.24
N GLN A 108 7.41 -20.15 6.35
CA GLN A 108 6.50 -19.45 7.24
C GLN A 108 5.55 -18.57 6.41
N PRO A 109 4.32 -19.04 6.10
CA PRO A 109 3.40 -18.35 5.21
C PRO A 109 3.04 -16.93 5.68
N SER A 110 2.84 -16.75 7.00
CA SER A 110 2.59 -15.46 7.64
C SER A 110 3.78 -14.48 7.51
N ALA A 111 5.01 -14.97 7.66
CA ALA A 111 6.22 -14.15 7.48
C ALA A 111 6.39 -13.69 6.02
N TYR A 112 6.06 -14.55 5.07
CA TYR A 112 6.06 -14.21 3.65
C TYR A 112 5.03 -13.12 3.32
N MET A 113 3.80 -13.28 3.81
CA MET A 113 2.75 -12.25 3.68
C MET A 113 3.19 -10.93 4.30
N GLY A 114 3.73 -10.94 5.52
CA GLY A 114 4.23 -9.74 6.18
C GLY A 114 5.35 -9.02 5.40
N ALA A 115 6.28 -9.77 4.83
CA ALA A 115 7.34 -9.20 3.99
C ALA A 115 6.78 -8.57 2.69
N LEU A 116 5.83 -9.23 2.03
CA LEU A 116 5.16 -8.69 0.85
C LEU A 116 4.41 -7.38 1.17
N LEU A 117 3.62 -7.37 2.25
CA LEU A 117 2.89 -6.17 2.70
C LEU A 117 3.85 -5.02 3.08
N THR A 118 5.04 -5.34 3.58
CA THR A 118 6.07 -4.33 3.90
C THR A 118 6.64 -3.64 2.67
N GLN A 119 6.61 -4.30 1.51
CA GLN A 119 7.01 -3.72 0.23
C GLN A 119 5.89 -2.88 -0.40
N LEU A 120 4.62 -3.24 -0.18
CA LEU A 120 3.42 -2.54 -0.66
C LEU A 120 3.13 -1.26 0.14
N LYS A 121 4.14 -0.42 0.34
CA LYS A 121 4.00 0.88 0.98
C LYS A 121 3.48 1.90 -0.03
N PRO A 122 2.65 2.88 0.40
CA PRO A 122 2.38 4.04 -0.42
C PRO A 122 3.72 4.66 -0.79
N GLU A 123 3.98 4.75 -2.10
CA GLU A 123 5.20 5.36 -2.59
C GLU A 123 5.10 6.82 -2.15
N LYS A 124 5.82 7.16 -1.07
CA LYS A 124 5.84 8.50 -0.49
C LYS A 124 6.07 9.43 -1.66
N ALA A 125 5.02 10.17 -2.05
CA ALA A 125 4.99 10.95 -3.27
C ALA A 125 6.34 11.66 -3.39
N VAL A 126 7.19 11.18 -4.29
CA VAL A 126 8.32 11.97 -4.73
C VAL A 126 7.60 13.17 -5.30
N PRO A 127 7.72 14.37 -4.67
CA PRO A 127 7.05 15.54 -5.21
C PRO A 127 7.47 15.58 -6.67
N ALA A 128 6.48 15.70 -7.56
CA ALA A 128 6.70 15.95 -8.96
C ALA A 128 7.50 17.26 -9.09
N GLN A 129 8.81 17.18 -8.82
CA GLN A 129 9.76 18.23 -9.07
C GLN A 129 9.94 18.20 -10.58
N ALA A 130 9.24 19.15 -11.19
CA ALA A 130 9.76 19.91 -12.32
C ALA A 130 10.19 19.06 -13.53
N ALA A 131 9.22 18.47 -14.22
CA ALA A 131 9.33 18.21 -15.65
C ALA A 131 8.49 19.22 -16.48
N GLN A 132 8.22 20.39 -15.91
CA GLN A 132 7.72 21.54 -16.66
C GLN A 132 8.71 22.69 -16.45
N GLN A 133 9.16 23.26 -17.58
CA GLN A 133 10.07 24.41 -17.72
C GLN A 133 11.56 24.10 -17.86
N GLU A 134 11.93 23.32 -18.88
CA GLU A 134 13.04 23.77 -19.74
C GLU A 134 12.45 24.69 -20.81
N THR A 135 13.07 25.86 -20.89
CA THR A 135 12.58 27.13 -21.37
C THR A 135 12.68 27.27 -22.90
N PRO A 136 11.72 27.95 -23.56
CA PRO A 136 12.04 28.73 -24.74
C PRO A 136 12.84 29.98 -24.33
N ALA A 137 13.98 30.23 -24.97
CA ALA A 137 14.55 31.58 -25.05
C ALA A 137 13.54 32.49 -25.79
N PRO A 138 13.44 33.81 -25.52
CA PRO A 138 14.56 34.70 -25.22
C PRO A 138 14.35 35.71 -24.07
N GLU A 139 15.45 36.39 -23.78
CA GLU A 139 15.68 37.45 -22.81
C GLU A 139 14.67 38.61 -22.87
N THR A 140 14.22 39.08 -21.71
CA THR A 140 13.96 40.51 -21.42
C THR A 140 13.97 40.71 -19.89
N PRO A 141 14.85 41.58 -19.34
CA PRO A 141 14.86 41.89 -17.93
C PRO A 141 13.93 43.08 -17.65
N ALA A 142 13.01 42.95 -16.70
CA ALA A 142 12.78 43.92 -15.63
C ALA A 142 11.51 43.62 -14.83
N GLN A 143 11.70 43.62 -13.51
CA GLN A 143 11.03 44.51 -12.54
C GLN A 143 10.18 43.85 -11.43
N LYS A 144 10.79 43.89 -10.23
CA LYS A 144 10.26 44.23 -8.90
C LYS A 144 9.10 43.41 -8.29
N ALA A 145 9.43 42.79 -7.16
CA ALA A 145 8.55 42.28 -6.09
C ALA A 145 7.61 43.38 -5.52
N PRO A 146 6.52 43.04 -4.78
CA PRO A 146 6.63 42.53 -3.40
C PRO A 146 5.55 41.51 -2.95
N THR A 147 5.92 40.72 -1.93
CA THR A 147 5.16 40.32 -0.71
C THR A 147 3.67 39.99 -0.81
N GLU A 148 3.30 38.74 -0.51
CA GLU A 148 2.29 38.45 0.54
C GLU A 148 2.41 37.00 1.04
N GLU A 149 2.48 36.86 2.36
CA GLU A 149 2.56 35.63 3.16
C GLU A 149 1.15 35.30 3.67
N PRO A 150 0.69 34.04 3.58
CA PRO A 150 -0.31 33.54 4.52
C PRO A 150 0.19 32.30 5.29
N PRO A 151 -0.28 32.13 6.54
CA PRO A 151 0.16 31.06 7.42
C PRO A 151 -0.48 29.74 7.00
N ALA A 152 0.33 28.73 6.68
CA ALA A 152 -0.14 27.37 6.58
C ALA A 152 -0.10 26.73 7.97
N GLU A 153 -1.29 26.59 8.56
CA GLU A 153 -1.57 25.78 9.73
C GLU A 153 -0.90 24.40 9.64
N GLU A 154 -0.14 24.08 10.68
CA GLU A 154 0.37 22.75 10.94
C GLU A 154 -0.79 21.78 11.23
N ALA A 155 -1.32 21.14 10.20
CA ALA A 155 -2.03 19.88 10.33
C ALA A 155 -1.02 18.72 10.27
N GLY A 156 -0.11 18.70 11.26
CA GLY A 156 0.71 17.52 11.56
C GLY A 156 -0.16 16.45 12.20
N SER A 157 -1.02 15.81 11.42
CA SER A 157 -1.71 14.59 11.85
C SER A 157 -0.84 13.40 11.49
N ASP A 158 -0.34 12.78 12.55
CA ASP A 158 0.67 11.72 12.60
C ASP A 158 0.43 10.55 11.64
N PHE A 159 1.16 10.57 10.53
CA PHE A 159 1.55 9.40 9.72
C PHE A 159 2.46 8.39 10.50
N ARG A 160 2.52 8.47 11.84
CA ARG A 160 3.46 7.71 12.68
C ARG A 160 2.86 6.45 13.30
N GLY A 161 1.54 6.31 13.37
CA GLY A 161 0.89 5.14 13.98
C GLY A 161 1.26 3.83 13.31
N TRP A 162 1.14 3.76 11.98
CA TRP A 162 1.49 2.56 11.22
C TRP A 162 3.01 2.31 11.18
N ARG A 163 3.83 3.37 11.14
CA ARG A 163 5.29 3.23 11.22
C ARG A 163 5.73 2.60 12.56
N SER A 164 5.03 2.92 13.64
CA SER A 164 5.28 2.31 14.96
C SER A 164 4.85 0.84 14.99
N TRP A 165 3.77 0.47 14.30
CA TRP A 165 3.37 -0.94 14.15
C TRP A 165 4.38 -1.74 13.31
N LEU A 166 4.87 -1.19 12.19
CA LEU A 166 5.92 -1.82 11.37
C LEU A 166 7.25 -2.00 12.14
N ASN A 167 7.67 -0.99 12.91
CA ASN A 167 8.85 -1.13 13.78
C ASN A 167 8.65 -2.18 14.87
N ASN A 168 7.42 -2.37 15.35
CA ASN A 168 7.11 -3.39 16.34
C ASN A 168 7.04 -4.79 15.72
N LEU A 169 6.61 -4.91 14.45
CA LEU A 169 6.59 -6.16 13.69
C LEU A 169 8.01 -6.63 13.32
N ASP A 170 8.88 -5.73 12.88
CA ASP A 170 10.31 -6.01 12.64
C ASP A 170 11.03 -6.47 13.91
N LYS A 171 10.70 -5.84 15.05
CA LYS A 171 11.22 -6.23 16.36
C LYS A 171 10.69 -7.58 16.83
N ALA A 172 9.43 -7.91 16.55
CA ALA A 172 8.84 -9.20 16.91
C ALA A 172 9.40 -10.37 16.07
N LEU A 173 9.78 -10.13 14.81
CA LEU A 173 10.42 -11.13 13.95
C LEU A 173 11.91 -11.36 14.27
N SER A 174 12.57 -10.44 14.99
CA SER A 174 13.99 -10.55 15.34
C SER A 174 14.26 -11.27 16.66
N ASP A 175 13.25 -11.53 17.49
CA ASP A 175 13.40 -12.10 18.85
C ASP A 175 13.31 -13.64 18.88
N ASP A 176 13.00 -14.30 17.75
CA ASP A 176 12.77 -15.77 17.68
C ASP A 176 14.04 -16.60 17.33
N ASP A 177 15.21 -15.97 17.18
CA ASP A 177 16.49 -16.66 16.82
C ASP A 177 17.43 -16.89 18.02
N GLU A 178 16.95 -16.76 19.26
CA GLU A 178 17.74 -17.01 20.48
C GLU A 178 17.06 -18.05 21.40
N ALA A 179 17.10 -19.34 21.02
CA ALA A 179 16.79 -20.46 21.91
C ALA A 179 17.59 -21.73 21.56
#